data_AF-C6PT51-F1
#
_entry.id   AF-C6PT51-F1
#
_cell.length_a   1.000
_cell.length_b   1.000
_cell.length_c   1.000
_cell.angle_alpha   90.00
_cell.angle_beta   90.00
_cell.angle_gamma   90.00
#
_symmetry.space_group_name_H-M   'P 1'
#
loop_
_entity.id
_entity.type
_entity.pdbx_description
1 polymer ?
#
loop_
_entity_poly.entity_id
_entity_poly.type
_entity_poly.pdbx_seq_one_letter_code
_entity_poly.pdbx_strand_id
1 'polypeptide(L)'
;MDKLLECKVVKIENGESSCINELVVCEYPLTICLNGKKIATLLCSPEKLKELTLGFLSTEGIIESLEDIKYFKLDDVKALVEVETFDKNVFRKSFYSKKVELDNLKDNNLKDFKNFLQCIDCTPVVSKITLKANKVFEFMKKNLDFSEIFKKTGGLHCVALSDTEDIIIISEDVARHNALDKVVGEGLLKKFF
;
A
#
# COMPACT_ATOMS: atom_id res chain seq x y z
N MET A 1 4.10 11.50 -14.49
CA MET A 1 2.81 12.19 -14.26
C MET A 1 2.94 13.00 -13.00
N ASP A 2 2.33 14.19 -12.94
CA ASP A 2 2.42 15.03 -11.76
C ASP A 2 1.58 14.45 -10.61
N LYS A 3 2.20 14.38 -9.43
CA LYS A 3 1.60 13.88 -8.19
C LYS A 3 0.73 14.93 -7.47
N LEU A 4 0.78 16.17 -7.97
CA LEU A 4 0.09 17.34 -7.45
C LEU A 4 -0.73 18.00 -8.54
N LEU A 5 -1.92 18.48 -8.18
CA LEU A 5 -2.74 19.37 -8.99
C LEU A 5 -3.02 20.65 -8.21
N GLU A 6 -3.07 21.76 -8.91
CA GLU A 6 -3.52 23.02 -8.35
C GLU A 6 -5.02 23.17 -8.60
N CYS A 7 -5.79 23.37 -7.54
CA CYS A 7 -7.24 23.46 -7.58
C CYS A 7 -7.70 24.79 -6.99
N LYS A 8 -8.64 25.47 -7.68
CA LYS A 8 -9.33 26.63 -7.09
C LYS A 8 -10.33 26.16 -6.05
N VAL A 9 -10.20 26.67 -4.83
CA VAL A 9 -11.08 26.36 -3.70
C VAL A 9 -11.63 27.63 -3.07
N VAL A 10 -12.80 27.50 -2.44
CA VAL A 10 -13.34 28.55 -1.56
C VAL A 10 -12.95 28.19 -0.13
N LYS A 11 -12.01 28.94 0.44
CA LYS A 11 -11.58 28.78 1.84
C LYS A 11 -12.45 29.63 2.75
N ILE A 12 -13.04 29.02 3.77
CA ILE A 12 -13.85 29.71 4.78
C ILE A 12 -13.11 29.65 6.12
N GLU A 13 -12.67 30.81 6.63
CA GLU A 13 -11.99 30.94 7.93
C GLU A 13 -12.55 32.16 8.67
N ASN A 14 -12.79 32.03 9.98
CA ASN A 14 -13.29 33.11 10.84
C ASN A 14 -14.55 33.82 10.32
N GLY A 15 -15.41 33.13 9.56
CA GLY A 15 -16.64 33.68 9.00
C GLY A 15 -16.46 34.43 7.66
N GLU A 16 -15.25 34.51 7.13
CA GLU A 16 -14.95 35.12 5.83
C GLU A 16 -14.62 34.05 4.78
N SER A 17 -15.00 34.30 3.52
CA SER A 17 -14.70 33.42 2.39
C SER A 17 -13.69 34.05 1.44
N SER A 18 -12.69 33.30 1.02
CA SER A 18 -11.72 33.71 -0.01
C SER A 18 -11.55 32.63 -1.08
N CYS A 19 -11.30 33.05 -2.32
CA CYS A 19 -10.99 32.14 -3.42
C CYS A 19 -9.46 32.05 -3.54
N ILE A 20 -8.91 30.86 -3.32
CA ILE A 20 -7.48 30.60 -3.36
C ILE A 20 -7.18 29.38 -4.22
N ASN A 21 -5.92 29.21 -4.61
CA ASN A 21 -5.43 27.97 -5.17
C ASN A 21 -4.84 27.11 -4.06
N GLU A 22 -5.24 25.85 -4.00
CA GLU A 22 -4.65 24.84 -3.12
C GLU A 22 -4.03 23.70 -3.91
N LEU A 23 -2.99 23.11 -3.34
CA LEU A 23 -2.37 21.91 -3.90
C LEU A 23 -3.10 20.67 -3.37
N VAL A 24 -3.55 19.81 -4.27
CA VAL A 24 -4.17 18.54 -3.95
C VAL A 24 -3.35 17.39 -4.54
N VAL A 25 -3.37 16.25 -3.87
CA VAL A 25 -2.66 15.06 -4.33
C VAL A 25 -3.50 14.34 -5.40
N CYS A 26 -2.82 13.84 -6.43
CA CYS A 26 -3.45 13.05 -7.48
C CYS A 26 -3.56 11.57 -7.09
N GLU A 27 -4.70 10.96 -7.38
CA GLU A 27 -4.85 9.51 -7.43
C GLU A 27 -4.63 9.00 -8.86
N TYR A 28 -3.89 7.90 -8.97
CA TYR A 28 -3.56 7.20 -10.20
C TYR A 28 -4.12 5.77 -10.13
N PRO A 29 -5.04 5.38 -11.03
CA PRO A 29 -5.72 4.08 -10.97
C PRO A 29 -4.90 2.96 -11.64
N LEU A 30 -3.97 2.35 -10.91
CA LEU A 30 -3.15 1.23 -11.38
C LEU A 30 -3.96 -0.08 -11.37
N THR A 31 -4.19 -0.66 -12.55
CA THR A 31 -4.85 -1.96 -12.71
C THR A 31 -3.83 -3.09 -12.77
N ILE A 32 -4.04 -4.15 -11.98
CA ILE A 32 -3.18 -5.34 -11.96
C ILE A 32 -3.93 -6.52 -12.55
N CYS A 33 -3.33 -7.15 -13.55
CA CYS A 33 -3.78 -8.37 -14.20
C CYS A 33 -2.82 -9.51 -13.87
N LEU A 34 -3.33 -10.57 -13.24
CA LEU A 34 -2.59 -11.78 -12.92
C LEU A 34 -3.07 -12.93 -13.80
N ASN A 35 -2.14 -13.59 -14.51
CA ASN A 35 -2.42 -14.72 -15.40
C ASN A 35 -3.57 -14.43 -16.40
N GLY A 36 -3.58 -13.22 -16.95
CA GLY A 36 -4.59 -12.76 -17.92
C GLY A 36 -5.93 -12.31 -17.32
N LYS A 37 -6.09 -12.31 -15.99
CA LYS A 37 -7.30 -11.85 -15.31
C LYS A 37 -7.03 -10.63 -14.43
N LYS A 38 -7.86 -9.59 -14.57
CA LYS A 38 -7.85 -8.44 -13.65
C LYS A 38 -8.13 -8.89 -12.22
N ILE A 39 -7.25 -8.53 -11.29
CA ILE A 39 -7.40 -8.85 -9.85
C ILE A 39 -7.68 -7.64 -8.98
N ALA A 40 -7.13 -6.48 -9.34
CA ALA A 40 -7.29 -5.25 -8.57
C ALA A 40 -7.16 -4.01 -9.46
N THR A 41 -7.72 -2.90 -8.98
CA THR A 41 -7.32 -1.55 -9.39
C THR A 41 -7.03 -0.77 -8.11
N LEU A 42 -5.77 -0.35 -7.95
CA LEU A 42 -5.30 0.40 -6.80
C LEU A 42 -5.33 1.90 -7.16
N LEU A 43 -5.96 2.71 -6.31
CA LEU A 43 -5.86 4.16 -6.39
C LEU A 43 -4.61 4.56 -5.62
N CYS A 44 -3.54 4.90 -6.33
CA CYS A 44 -2.22 5.12 -5.76
C CYS A 44 -1.58 6.42 -6.24
N SER A 45 -0.43 6.78 -5.69
CA SER A 45 0.42 7.80 -6.31
C SER A 45 1.20 7.20 -7.51
N PRO A 46 1.51 8.01 -8.55
CA PRO A 46 2.06 7.52 -9.82
C PRO A 46 3.57 7.20 -9.78
N GLU A 47 4.07 6.75 -8.63
CA GLU A 47 5.49 6.47 -8.37
C GLU A 47 5.64 5.10 -7.72
N LYS A 48 6.79 4.45 -7.93
CA LYS A 48 7.09 3.12 -7.37
C LYS A 48 5.99 2.09 -7.69
N LEU A 49 5.44 2.11 -8.91
CA LEU A 49 4.32 1.26 -9.32
C LEU A 49 4.72 -0.23 -9.38
N LYS A 50 5.99 -0.50 -9.71
CA LYS A 50 6.54 -1.85 -9.69
C LYS A 50 6.60 -2.38 -8.27
N GLU A 51 7.17 -1.62 -7.34
CA GLU A 51 7.26 -1.93 -5.92
C GLU A 51 5.86 -2.11 -5.32
N LEU A 52 4.93 -1.20 -5.62
CA LEU A 52 3.53 -1.33 -5.21
C LEU A 52 2.93 -2.66 -5.68
N THR A 53 3.12 -3.03 -6.95
CA THR A 53 2.58 -4.28 -7.48
C THR A 53 3.19 -5.49 -6.79
N LEU A 54 4.52 -5.53 -6.66
CA LEU A 54 5.21 -6.67 -6.03
C LEU A 54 4.84 -6.80 -4.55
N GLY A 55 4.74 -5.68 -3.84
CA GLY A 55 4.27 -5.62 -2.47
C GLY A 55 2.86 -6.14 -2.33
N PHE A 56 1.92 -5.63 -3.14
CA PHE A 56 0.53 -6.07 -3.16
C PHE A 56 0.41 -7.58 -3.40
N LEU A 57 1.15 -8.13 -4.37
CA LEU A 57 1.13 -9.57 -4.61
C LEU A 57 1.67 -10.36 -3.41
N SER A 58 2.68 -9.85 -2.71
CA SER A 58 3.27 -10.53 -1.55
C SER A 58 2.38 -10.43 -0.31
N THR A 59 1.86 -9.24 0.01
CA THR A 59 1.02 -9.00 1.19
C THR A 59 -0.34 -9.69 1.08
N GLU A 60 -0.85 -9.89 -0.13
CA GLU A 60 -2.03 -10.71 -0.41
C GLU A 60 -1.73 -12.23 -0.44
N GLY A 61 -0.47 -12.64 -0.30
CA GLY A 61 -0.04 -14.04 -0.33
C GLY A 61 -0.17 -14.70 -1.71
N ILE A 62 -0.13 -13.89 -2.78
CA ILE A 62 -0.14 -14.34 -4.17
C ILE A 62 1.25 -14.85 -4.58
N ILE A 63 2.30 -14.21 -4.07
CA ILE A 63 3.70 -14.65 -4.22
C ILE A 63 4.35 -14.73 -2.85
N GLU A 64 5.23 -15.71 -2.66
CA GLU A 64 6.11 -15.80 -1.49
C GLU A 64 7.46 -15.14 -1.82
N SER A 65 7.88 -15.18 -3.09
CA SER A 65 9.18 -14.69 -3.55
C SER A 65 9.10 -14.10 -4.97
N LEU A 66 10.18 -13.42 -5.39
CA LEU A 66 10.25 -12.89 -6.76
C LEU A 66 10.37 -14.02 -7.80
N GLU A 67 10.86 -15.18 -7.39
CA GLU A 67 11.01 -16.38 -8.21
C GLU A 67 9.65 -17.00 -8.62
N ASP A 68 8.57 -16.66 -7.91
CA ASP A 68 7.21 -17.09 -8.29
C ASP A 68 6.70 -16.39 -9.56
N ILE A 69 7.32 -15.26 -9.92
CA ILE A 69 6.95 -14.42 -11.05
C ILE A 69 7.64 -14.93 -12.32
N LYS A 70 6.83 -15.41 -13.26
CA LYS A 70 7.26 -15.83 -14.59
C LYS A 70 7.38 -14.65 -15.55
N TYR A 71 6.49 -13.67 -15.44
CA TYR A 71 6.46 -12.50 -16.32
C TYR A 71 5.94 -11.28 -15.56
N PHE A 72 6.52 -10.12 -15.84
CA PHE A 72 6.09 -8.84 -15.29
C PHE A 72 6.23 -7.75 -16.35
N LYS A 73 5.17 -6.99 -16.60
CA LYS A 73 5.20 -5.83 -17.48
C LYS A 73 4.31 -4.72 -16.94
N LEU A 74 4.87 -3.54 -16.82
CA LEU A 74 4.18 -2.30 -16.47
C LEU A 74 4.02 -1.44 -17.72
N ASP A 75 2.79 -1.00 -17.99
CA ASP A 75 2.42 -0.02 -19.00
C ASP A 75 1.93 1.25 -18.30
N ASP A 76 2.84 2.20 -18.10
CA ASP A 76 2.60 3.47 -17.39
C ASP A 76 1.56 4.35 -18.09
N VAL A 77 1.39 4.20 -19.41
CA VAL A 77 0.43 4.99 -20.19
C VAL A 77 -0.98 4.47 -19.95
N LYS A 78 -1.15 3.14 -19.88
CA LYS A 78 -2.45 2.51 -19.64
C LYS A 78 -2.79 2.31 -18.16
N ALA A 79 -1.86 2.63 -17.26
CA ALA A 79 -1.98 2.28 -15.84
C ALA A 79 -2.29 0.80 -15.64
N LEU A 80 -1.55 -0.06 -16.36
CA LEU A 80 -1.79 -1.50 -16.38
C LEU A 80 -0.52 -2.27 -16.06
N VAL A 81 -0.61 -3.24 -15.17
CA VAL A 81 0.43 -4.22 -14.90
C VAL A 81 -0.05 -5.60 -15.27
N GLU A 82 0.72 -6.28 -16.10
CA GLU A 82 0.52 -7.68 -16.47
C GLU A 82 1.56 -8.53 -15.73
N VAL A 83 1.09 -9.46 -14.92
CA VAL A 83 1.92 -10.41 -14.16
C VAL A 83 1.49 -11.82 -14.49
N GLU A 84 2.45 -12.70 -14.77
CA GLU A 84 2.22 -14.15 -14.80
C GLU A 84 3.03 -14.82 -13.70
N THR A 85 2.43 -15.80 -13.03
CA THR A 85 3.07 -16.64 -12.01
C THR A 85 3.20 -18.08 -12.52
N PHE A 86 4.11 -18.86 -11.93
CA PHE A 86 4.23 -20.28 -12.27
C PHE A 86 3.02 -21.10 -11.81
N ASP A 87 2.49 -20.82 -10.62
CA ASP A 87 1.21 -21.37 -10.19
C ASP A 87 0.06 -20.57 -10.81
N LYS A 88 -0.84 -21.27 -11.50
CA LYS A 88 -2.05 -20.68 -12.11
C LYS A 88 -3.26 -20.68 -11.16
N ASN A 89 -3.19 -21.40 -10.04
CA ASN A 89 -4.28 -21.60 -9.08
C ASN A 89 -4.20 -20.69 -7.85
N VAL A 90 -3.31 -19.70 -7.85
CA VAL A 90 -3.02 -18.79 -6.73
C VAL A 90 -4.28 -18.09 -6.16
N PHE A 91 -5.32 -17.91 -6.99
CA PHE A 91 -6.62 -17.37 -6.59
C PHE A 91 -7.34 -18.11 -5.44
N ARG A 92 -6.91 -19.31 -5.06
CA ARG A 92 -7.64 -20.12 -4.08
C ARG A 92 -7.36 -19.78 -2.62
N LYS A 93 -6.38 -18.93 -2.32
CA LYS A 93 -5.99 -18.61 -0.93
C LYS A 93 -5.95 -17.13 -0.57
N SER A 94 -5.91 -16.20 -1.53
CA SER A 94 -5.81 -14.78 -1.17
C SER A 94 -7.14 -14.24 -0.67
N PHE A 95 -7.06 -13.69 0.52
CA PHE A 95 -8.11 -13.06 1.26
C PHE A 95 -8.62 -11.87 0.44
N TYR A 96 -9.78 -12.04 -0.19
CA TYR A 96 -10.67 -10.90 -0.24
C TYR A 96 -10.85 -10.47 1.22
N SER A 97 -10.14 -9.41 1.60
CA SER A 97 -10.58 -8.40 2.57
C SER A 97 -11.88 -7.76 2.06
N LYS A 98 -12.84 -8.59 1.61
CA LYS A 98 -14.25 -8.25 1.59
C LYS A 98 -14.48 -7.77 2.99
N LYS A 99 -14.81 -6.48 3.10
CA LYS A 99 -15.69 -5.95 4.14
C LYS A 99 -16.39 -7.13 4.80
N VAL A 100 -16.00 -7.45 6.02
CA VAL A 100 -16.96 -8.09 6.90
C VAL A 100 -18.03 -7.03 7.02
N GLU A 101 -19.08 -7.11 6.19
CA GLU A 101 -20.29 -6.35 6.40
C GLU A 101 -20.87 -6.87 7.71
N LEU A 102 -20.45 -6.27 8.82
CA LEU A 102 -20.96 -6.56 10.16
C LEU A 102 -22.47 -6.36 10.25
N ASP A 103 -23.09 -5.70 9.26
CA ASP A 103 -24.52 -5.50 9.15
C ASP A 103 -25.33 -6.80 8.92
N ASN A 104 -24.68 -7.88 8.44
CA ASN A 104 -25.35 -9.17 8.17
C ASN A 104 -25.20 -10.23 9.28
N LEU A 105 -24.73 -9.87 10.47
CA LEU A 105 -24.65 -10.77 11.64
C LEU A 105 -26.01 -11.24 12.19
N LYS A 106 -27.12 -10.88 11.55
CA LYS A 106 -28.46 -11.39 11.89
C LYS A 106 -28.69 -12.82 11.41
N ASP A 107 -27.97 -13.26 10.39
CA ASP A 107 -28.02 -14.65 9.92
C ASP A 107 -26.78 -15.40 10.41
N ASN A 108 -26.98 -16.59 10.97
CA ASN A 108 -25.95 -17.50 11.50
C ASN A 108 -24.96 -18.04 10.43
N ASN A 109 -24.47 -17.20 9.52
CA ASN A 109 -23.50 -17.54 8.49
C ASN A 109 -22.10 -17.62 9.10
N LEU A 110 -21.82 -18.74 9.76
CA LEU A 110 -20.54 -19.17 10.32
C LEU A 110 -19.35 -19.08 9.33
N LYS A 111 -19.62 -18.97 8.02
CA LYS A 111 -18.60 -18.85 6.98
C LYS A 111 -17.88 -17.51 7.01
N ASP A 112 -18.60 -16.40 7.23
CA ASP A 112 -17.98 -15.07 7.23
C ASP A 112 -17.12 -14.87 8.50
N PHE A 113 -17.56 -15.43 9.62
CA PHE A 113 -16.77 -15.48 10.86
C PHE A 113 -15.52 -16.37 10.73
N LYS A 114 -15.61 -17.52 10.06
CA LYS A 114 -14.43 -18.38 9.79
C LYS A 114 -13.40 -17.71 8.89
N ASN A 115 -13.82 -16.92 7.89
CA ASN A 115 -12.90 -16.16 7.05
C ASN A 115 -12.18 -15.06 7.85
N PHE A 116 -12.87 -14.40 8.78
CA PHE A 116 -12.23 -13.48 9.74
C PHE A 116 -11.24 -14.21 10.67
N LEU A 117 -11.60 -15.39 11.18
CA LEU A 117 -10.70 -16.20 12.01
C LEU A 117 -9.48 -16.72 11.23
N GLN A 118 -9.58 -16.92 9.91
CA GLN A 118 -8.41 -17.25 9.09
C GLN A 118 -7.42 -16.07 9.00
N CYS A 119 -7.87 -14.82 9.16
CA CYS A 119 -6.95 -13.69 9.35
C CYS A 119 -6.21 -13.75 10.70
N ILE A 120 -6.62 -14.64 11.61
CA ILE A 120 -6.01 -14.89 12.93
C ILE A 120 -5.07 -16.11 12.88
N ASP A 121 -5.02 -16.87 11.77
CA ASP A 121 -4.07 -17.98 11.55
C ASP A 121 -2.64 -17.46 11.26
N CYS A 122 -2.24 -16.40 11.96
CA CYS A 122 -0.87 -15.89 11.95
C CYS A 122 -0.01 -16.69 12.92
N THR A 123 1.19 -17.07 12.47
CA THR A 123 2.21 -17.61 13.37
C THR A 123 2.73 -16.48 14.26
N PRO A 124 2.85 -16.69 15.59
CA PRO A 124 3.43 -15.70 16.48
C PRO A 124 4.83 -15.31 16.02
N VAL A 125 5.10 -14.02 15.89
CA VAL A 125 6.43 -13.52 15.57
C VAL A 125 7.36 -13.77 16.75
N VAL A 126 8.35 -14.64 16.57
CA VAL A 126 9.42 -14.88 17.54
C VAL A 126 10.62 -14.03 17.14
N SER A 127 10.88 -12.95 17.88
CA SER A 127 11.98 -12.03 17.58
C SER A 127 12.72 -11.61 18.86
N LYS A 128 14.02 -11.34 18.72
CA LYS A 128 14.88 -10.74 19.76
C LYS A 128 15.13 -9.25 19.51
N ILE A 129 14.53 -8.68 18.48
CA ILE A 129 14.72 -7.28 18.11
C ILE A 129 14.19 -6.39 19.24
N THR A 130 15.02 -5.44 19.68
CA THR A 130 14.66 -4.43 20.67
C THR A 130 15.00 -3.05 20.13
N LEU A 131 14.13 -2.08 20.35
CA LEU A 131 14.34 -0.69 19.92
C LEU A 131 14.22 0.24 21.11
N LYS A 132 15.17 1.17 21.26
CA LYS A 132 15.09 2.20 22.30
C LYS A 132 13.97 3.20 21.96
N ALA A 133 13.24 3.66 22.97
CA ALA A 133 12.13 4.60 22.76
C ALA A 133 12.56 5.89 22.02
N ASN A 134 13.76 6.41 22.28
CA ASN A 134 14.27 7.60 21.58
C ASN A 134 14.48 7.36 20.07
N LYS A 135 14.85 6.14 19.66
CA LYS A 135 14.98 5.76 18.24
C LYS A 135 13.62 5.78 17.54
N VAL A 136 12.53 5.41 18.22
CA VAL A 136 11.17 5.52 17.66
C VAL A 136 10.86 6.98 17.26
N PHE A 137 11.13 7.93 18.16
CA PHE A 137 10.91 9.35 17.87
C PHE A 137 11.82 9.88 16.75
N GLU A 138 13.09 9.42 16.72
CA GLU A 138 14.02 9.75 15.64
C GLU A 138 13.48 9.28 14.28
N PHE A 139 13.03 8.03 14.19
CA PHE A 139 12.50 7.45 12.96
C PHE A 139 11.19 8.09 12.53
N MET A 140 10.28 8.38 13.48
CA MET A 140 9.05 9.10 13.17
C MET A 140 9.33 10.49 12.62
N LYS A 141 10.30 11.21 13.18
CA LYS A 141 10.73 12.50 12.65
C LYS A 141 11.27 12.36 11.23
N LYS A 142 12.20 11.44 10.98
CA LYS A 142 12.75 11.17 9.63
C LYS A 142 11.67 10.78 8.62
N ASN A 143 10.70 9.96 9.02
CA ASN A 143 9.59 9.53 8.16
C ASN A 143 8.66 10.68 7.78
N LEU A 144 8.34 11.58 8.72
CA LEU A 144 7.51 12.77 8.44
C LEU A 144 8.29 13.83 7.65
N ASP A 145 9.59 13.97 7.90
CA ASP A 145 10.44 14.94 7.20
C ASP A 145 10.71 14.54 5.74
N PHE A 146 10.57 13.26 5.40
CA PHE A 146 10.76 12.73 4.05
C PHE A 146 9.78 13.31 3.01
N SER A 147 8.50 13.49 3.39
CA SER A 147 7.45 13.83 2.42
C SER A 147 7.17 15.33 2.37
N GLU A 148 7.72 15.99 1.36
CA GLU A 148 7.39 17.39 1.06
C GLU A 148 5.92 17.56 0.62
N ILE A 149 5.35 16.54 -0.03
CA ILE A 149 3.97 16.56 -0.50
C ILE A 149 3.01 16.45 0.68
N PHE A 150 3.27 15.55 1.63
CA PHE A 150 2.48 15.47 2.86
C PHE A 150 2.53 16.79 3.64
N LYS A 151 3.69 17.43 3.79
CA LYS A 151 3.81 18.73 4.46
C LYS A 151 2.97 19.82 3.79
N LYS A 152 2.83 19.78 2.46
CA LYS A 152 2.05 20.77 1.69
C LYS A 152 0.55 20.48 1.65
N THR A 153 0.15 19.22 1.66
CA THR A 153 -1.23 18.83 1.32
C THR A 153 -1.94 18.01 2.39
N GLY A 154 -1.20 17.38 3.30
CA GLY A 154 -1.72 16.39 4.24
C GLY A 154 -2.28 15.11 3.59
N GLY A 155 -2.21 14.98 2.25
CA GLY A 155 -2.95 13.98 1.47
C GLY A 155 -2.19 12.68 1.17
N LEU A 156 -1.09 12.41 1.88
CA LEU A 156 -0.29 11.20 1.70
C LEU A 156 -0.05 10.50 3.04
N HIS A 157 0.24 9.21 2.96
CA HIS A 157 0.76 8.40 4.05
C HIS A 157 2.20 7.98 3.76
N CYS A 158 3.06 7.99 4.78
CA CYS A 158 4.45 7.56 4.69
C CYS A 158 4.68 6.30 5.55
N VAL A 159 5.32 5.29 4.96
CA VAL A 159 5.73 4.07 5.64
C VAL A 159 7.24 3.91 5.51
N ALA A 160 7.87 3.50 6.60
CA ALA A 160 9.32 3.31 6.69
C ALA A 160 9.66 1.90 7.19
N LEU A 161 10.70 1.30 6.63
CA LEU A 161 11.35 0.08 7.12
C LEU A 161 12.71 0.43 7.71
N SER A 162 12.99 -0.04 8.93
CA SER A 162 14.26 0.18 9.63
C SER A 162 14.90 -1.12 10.07
N ASP A 163 16.23 -1.15 10.16
CA ASP A 163 17.02 -2.25 10.76
C ASP A 163 17.35 -2.02 12.25
N THR A 164 16.58 -1.16 12.94
CA THR A 164 16.82 -0.64 14.29
C THR A 164 17.91 0.42 14.46
N GLU A 165 18.85 0.53 13.52
CA GLU A 165 19.89 1.56 13.54
C GLU A 165 19.45 2.78 12.73
N ASP A 166 18.97 2.55 11.50
CA ASP A 166 18.43 3.59 10.62
C ASP A 166 17.26 3.11 9.74
N ILE A 167 16.62 4.06 9.07
CA ILE A 167 15.61 3.78 8.06
C ILE A 167 16.29 3.39 6.74
N ILE A 168 15.89 2.24 6.20
CA ILE A 168 16.46 1.66 4.98
C ILE A 168 15.57 1.92 3.75
N ILE A 169 14.26 2.01 3.96
CA ILE A 169 13.27 2.26 2.92
C ILE A 169 12.23 3.24 3.47
N ILE A 170 11.87 4.26 2.69
CA ILE A 170 10.68 5.09 2.92
C ILE A 170 9.91 5.15 1.61
N SER A 171 8.59 4.98 1.71
CA SER A 171 7.67 5.19 0.60
C SER A 171 6.46 5.96 1.07
N GLU A 172 5.86 6.68 0.12
CA GLU A 172 4.63 7.42 0.34
C GLU A 172 3.57 7.07 -0.71
N ASP A 173 2.32 7.15 -0.31
CA ASP A 173 1.17 6.94 -1.19
C ASP A 173 -0.09 7.62 -0.65
N VAL A 174 -1.07 7.87 -1.52
CA VAL A 174 -2.38 8.42 -1.11
C VAL A 174 -3.08 7.45 -0.17
N ALA A 175 -2.95 6.14 -0.40
CA ALA A 175 -3.50 5.12 0.47
C ALA A 175 -2.42 4.50 1.38
N ARG A 176 -2.71 4.40 2.68
CA ARG A 176 -1.77 3.81 3.66
C ARG A 176 -1.33 2.38 3.35
N HIS A 177 -2.21 1.55 2.79
CA HIS A 177 -1.89 0.16 2.43
C HIS A 177 -0.94 0.11 1.24
N ASN A 178 -1.14 0.96 0.22
CA ASN A 178 -0.22 1.08 -0.90
C ASN A 178 1.17 1.57 -0.46
N ALA A 179 1.23 2.50 0.51
CA ALA A 179 2.50 2.96 1.05
C ALA A 179 3.26 1.81 1.72
N LEU A 180 2.57 0.93 2.45
CA LEU A 180 3.13 -0.31 3.00
C LEU A 180 3.60 -1.26 1.89
N ASP A 181 2.74 -1.55 0.91
CA ASP A 181 3.06 -2.44 -0.20
C ASP A 181 4.29 -1.95 -0.97
N LYS A 182 4.43 -0.65 -1.21
CA LYS A 182 5.66 -0.10 -1.82
C LYS A 182 6.91 -0.40 -0.99
N VAL A 183 6.84 -0.29 0.33
CA VAL A 183 7.97 -0.64 1.20
C VAL A 183 8.27 -2.13 1.14
N VAL A 184 7.25 -2.99 1.19
CA VAL A 184 7.40 -4.44 1.09
C VAL A 184 8.01 -4.84 -0.26
N GLY A 185 7.46 -4.33 -1.36
CA GLY A 185 7.95 -4.61 -2.71
C GLY A 185 9.38 -4.11 -2.95
N GLU A 186 9.74 -2.94 -2.43
CA GLU A 186 11.13 -2.48 -2.46
C GLU A 186 12.04 -3.38 -1.60
N GLY A 187 11.56 -3.86 -0.45
CA GLY A 187 12.28 -4.82 0.40
C GLY A 187 12.52 -6.16 -0.31
N LEU A 188 11.55 -6.68 -1.05
CA LEU A 188 11.70 -7.87 -1.89
C LEU A 188 12.76 -7.67 -2.97
N LEU A 189 12.72 -6.54 -3.68
CA LEU A 189 13.72 -6.21 -4.70
C LEU A 189 15.14 -6.10 -4.13
N LYS A 190 15.27 -5.63 -2.88
CA LYS A 190 16.54 -5.53 -2.14
C LYS A 190 16.92 -6.83 -1.42
N LYS A 191 16.08 -7.87 -1.46
CA LYS A 191 16.27 -9.17 -0.80
C LYS A 191 16.44 -9.05 0.73
N PHE A 192 15.57 -8.26 1.36
CA PHE A 192 15.50 -8.14 2.82
C PHE A 192 14.62 -9.21 3.47
N PHE A 193 13.77 -9.88 2.67
CA PHE A 193 12.89 -10.96 3.10
C PHE A 193 13.28 -12.26 2.39
#